data_AF-A0A7S2QZG3-F1
#
_entry.id   AF-A0A7S2QZG3-F1
#
_cell.length_a   1.000
_cell.length_b   1.000
_cell.length_c   1.000
_cell.angle_alpha   90.00
_cell.angle_beta   90.00
_cell.angle_gamma   90.00
#
_symmetry.space_group_name_H-M   'P 1'
#
loop_
_entity.id
_entity.type
_entity.pdbx_description
1 polymer ?
#
loop_
_entity_poly.entity_id
_entity_poly.type
_entity_poly.pdbx_seq_one_letter_code
_entity_poly.pdbx_strand_id
1 'polypeptide(L)'
;AAMLRCAATTPARAALRGVRARAHRARLMSRASNSAAAAAAGEDVGVDDERHMRRALELARDAARAGEVPIGAVLVDAETSTVICEARNTCEHSGDPTAHAEMTLIQE
;
A
#
# COMPACT_ATOMS: atom_id res chain seq x y z
N ALA A 1 -23.71 11.92 -18.00
CA ALA A 1 -23.95 10.71 -18.81
C ALA A 1 -23.10 10.78 -20.08
N ALA A 2 -22.65 9.62 -20.59
CA ALA A 2 -21.55 9.39 -21.55
C ALA A 2 -20.16 9.40 -20.86
N MET A 3 -19.70 8.31 -20.22
CA MET A 3 -19.32 7.00 -20.78
C MET A 3 -18.45 7.11 -22.03
N LEU A 4 -17.14 7.36 -21.83
CA LEU A 4 -16.12 6.97 -22.78
C LEU A 4 -15.34 5.78 -22.19
N ARG A 5 -15.71 4.59 -22.67
CA ARG A 5 -15.12 3.31 -22.30
C ARG A 5 -13.78 3.18 -23.03
N CYS A 6 -12.71 2.93 -22.28
CA CYS A 6 -11.43 2.56 -22.85
C CYS A 6 -11.53 1.14 -23.42
N ALA A 7 -11.62 1.03 -24.74
CA ALA A 7 -11.56 -0.22 -25.48
C ALA A 7 -10.14 -0.39 -26.03
N ALA A 8 -9.36 -1.29 -25.44
CA ALA A 8 -8.13 -1.80 -26.03
C ALA A 8 -8.30 -3.30 -26.28
N THR A 9 -8.73 -3.61 -27.51
CA THR A 9 -8.78 -4.94 -28.11
C THR A 9 -7.38 -5.52 -28.32
N THR A 10 -7.14 -6.74 -27.81
CA THR A 10 -6.01 -7.61 -28.19
C THR A 10 -6.23 -8.17 -29.61
N PRO A 11 -5.18 -8.29 -30.44
CA PRO A 11 -4.60 -9.60 -30.75
C PRO A 11 -3.05 -9.49 -30.79
N ALA A 12 -2.19 -10.50 -30.75
CA ALA A 12 -2.25 -11.83 -31.30
C ALA A 12 -1.23 -12.74 -30.59
N ARG A 13 -1.52 -14.03 -30.69
CA ARG A 13 -0.87 -15.19 -30.08
C ARG A 13 0.06 -15.82 -31.11
N ALA A 14 1.39 -15.76 -30.93
CA ALA A 14 2.34 -16.64 -31.61
C ALA A 14 3.73 -16.61 -30.95
N ALA A 15 4.41 -17.76 -30.98
CA ALA A 15 5.81 -18.02 -30.58
C ALA A 15 6.11 -18.29 -29.09
N LEU A 16 5.52 -19.38 -28.56
CA LEU A 16 6.13 -20.14 -27.46
C LEU A 16 7.23 -21.04 -28.02
N ARG A 17 8.51 -20.67 -27.83
CA ARG A 17 9.63 -21.64 -27.83
C ARG A 17 10.61 -21.31 -26.70
N GLY A 18 10.56 -22.14 -25.66
CA GLY A 18 11.76 -22.60 -24.97
C GLY A 18 12.46 -21.62 -24.03
N VAL A 19 11.79 -21.11 -23.00
CA VAL A 19 12.46 -20.79 -21.74
C VAL A 19 11.90 -21.71 -20.67
N ARG A 20 12.75 -22.57 -20.13
CA ARG A 20 12.39 -23.53 -19.08
C ARG A 20 11.93 -22.76 -17.84
N ALA A 21 10.61 -22.65 -17.63
CA ALA A 21 10.03 -22.09 -16.42
C ALA A 21 10.39 -23.00 -15.23
N ARG A 22 11.33 -22.56 -14.40
CA ARG A 22 11.60 -23.17 -13.11
C ARG A 22 10.44 -22.84 -12.16
N ALA A 23 9.93 -23.87 -11.50
CA ALA A 23 9.21 -23.86 -10.22
C ALA A 23 8.00 -22.91 -10.09
N HIS A 24 6.81 -23.39 -10.47
CA HIS A 24 5.54 -22.75 -10.14
C HIS A 24 4.59 -23.72 -9.42
N ARG A 25 5.05 -24.37 -8.33
CA ARG A 25 4.17 -25.22 -7.50
C ARG A 25 4.47 -25.22 -6.00
N ALA A 26 4.98 -24.11 -5.46
CA ALA A 26 5.16 -23.97 -4.01
C ALA A 26 5.07 -22.51 -3.58
N ARG A 27 3.87 -21.94 -3.49
CA ARG A 27 3.62 -20.61 -2.87
C ARG A 27 2.15 -20.38 -2.47
N LEU A 28 1.40 -21.45 -2.19
CA LEU A 28 0.05 -21.36 -1.62
C LEU A 28 0.00 -21.66 -0.11
N MET A 29 1.14 -21.81 0.56
CA MET A 29 1.20 -22.07 2.01
C MET A 29 2.03 -21.05 2.81
N SER A 30 2.21 -19.83 2.31
CA SER A 30 2.93 -18.76 3.04
C SER A 30 2.29 -17.37 2.87
N ARG A 31 0.95 -17.29 2.90
CA ARG A 31 0.23 -16.03 3.12
C ARG A 31 -0.47 -15.97 4.48
N ALA A 32 -0.63 -17.12 5.16
CA ALA A 32 -1.13 -17.17 6.52
C ALA A 32 -0.11 -16.66 7.55
N SER A 33 1.19 -16.69 7.22
CA SER A 33 2.25 -16.33 8.17
C SER A 33 2.39 -14.82 8.40
N ASN A 34 1.97 -13.94 7.48
CA ASN A 34 2.06 -12.49 7.72
C ASN A 34 0.87 -11.96 8.52
N SER A 35 -0.32 -12.54 8.34
CA SER A 35 -1.48 -12.23 9.18
C SER A 35 -1.37 -12.85 10.58
N ALA A 36 -0.65 -13.97 10.72
CA ALA A 36 -0.37 -14.58 12.03
C ALA A 36 0.84 -13.95 12.75
N ALA A 37 1.87 -13.47 12.02
CA ALA A 37 3.02 -12.79 12.65
C ALA A 37 2.64 -11.44 13.26
N ALA A 38 1.70 -10.69 12.66
CA ALA A 38 1.15 -9.48 13.27
C ALA A 38 0.31 -9.78 14.53
N ALA A 39 -0.26 -10.99 14.63
CA ALA A 39 -1.11 -11.40 15.76
C ALA A 39 -0.36 -12.16 16.87
N ALA A 40 0.92 -12.51 16.66
CA ALA A 40 1.70 -13.37 17.57
C ALA A 40 2.88 -12.66 18.26
N ALA A 41 3.12 -11.37 17.96
CA ALA A 41 3.83 -10.50 18.88
C ALA A 41 2.81 -9.97 19.89
N GLY A 42 2.75 -10.61 21.07
CA GLY A 42 2.00 -10.09 22.19
C GLY A 42 2.67 -8.83 22.72
N GLU A 43 2.45 -7.70 22.05
CA GLU A 43 2.66 -6.38 22.61
C GLU A 43 1.25 -5.84 22.90
N ASP A 44 1.06 -5.31 24.11
CA ASP A 44 -0.13 -4.54 24.47
C ASP A 44 -0.37 -3.54 23.33
N VAL A 45 -1.53 -3.58 22.65
CA VAL A 45 -1.85 -2.58 21.60
C VAL A 45 -1.87 -1.25 22.34
N GLY A 46 -0.75 -0.54 22.27
CA GLY A 46 -0.50 0.59 23.13
C GLY A 46 -1.55 1.66 22.84
N VAL A 47 -1.93 2.45 23.84
CA VAL A 47 -2.77 3.64 23.64
C VAL A 47 -2.18 4.56 22.54
N ASP A 48 -0.87 4.47 22.33
CA ASP A 48 -0.14 5.09 21.23
C ASP A 48 -0.55 4.57 19.84
N ASP A 49 -0.70 3.25 19.64
CA ASP A 49 -1.09 2.65 18.36
C ASP A 49 -2.45 3.17 17.87
N GLU A 50 -3.44 3.25 18.77
CA GLU A 50 -4.75 3.80 18.43
C GLU A 50 -4.67 5.29 18.03
N ARG A 51 -3.81 6.07 18.70
CA ARG A 51 -3.59 7.49 18.35
C ARG A 51 -2.96 7.60 16.96
N HIS A 52 -1.90 6.85 16.70
CA HIS A 52 -1.20 6.88 15.41
C HIS A 52 -2.09 6.37 14.27
N MET A 53 -2.87 5.32 14.53
CA MET A 53 -3.82 4.80 13.54
C MET A 53 -4.94 5.80 13.24
N ARG A 54 -5.47 6.48 14.27
CA ARG A 54 -6.46 7.56 14.05
C ARG A 54 -5.88 8.66 13.16
N ARG A 55 -4.60 9.01 13.36
CA ARG A 55 -3.91 10.00 12.54
C ARG A 55 -3.72 9.53 11.10
N ALA A 56 -3.31 8.29 10.87
CA ALA A 56 -3.21 7.70 9.53
C ALA A 56 -4.57 7.70 8.79
N LEU A 57 -5.67 7.42 9.50
CA LEU A 57 -7.02 7.49 8.94
C LEU A 57 -7.48 8.92 8.60
N GLU A 58 -7.06 9.93 9.36
CA GLU A 58 -7.29 11.33 9.00
C GLU A 58 -6.60 11.68 7.68
N LEU A 59 -5.32 11.30 7.52
CA LEU A 59 -4.57 11.51 6.29
C LEU A 59 -5.20 10.77 5.09
N ALA A 60 -5.70 9.55 5.30
CA ALA A 60 -6.43 8.80 4.28
C ALA A 60 -7.74 9.50 3.86
N ARG A 61 -8.47 10.09 4.82
CA ARG A 61 -9.66 10.90 4.51
C ARG A 61 -9.28 12.17 3.75
N ASP A 62 -8.12 12.75 4.02
CA ASP A 62 -7.63 13.93 3.32
C ASP A 62 -7.27 13.60 1.87
N ALA A 63 -6.62 12.46 1.62
CA ALA A 63 -6.39 11.92 0.29
C ALA A 63 -7.71 11.71 -0.46
N ALA A 64 -8.70 11.05 0.17
CA ALA A 64 -10.02 10.89 -0.44
C ALA A 64 -10.67 12.22 -0.83
N ARG A 65 -10.60 13.24 0.04
CA ARG A 65 -11.15 14.57 -0.25
C ARG A 65 -10.41 15.28 -1.38
N ALA A 66 -9.13 14.96 -1.56
CA ALA A 66 -8.35 15.43 -2.70
C ALA A 66 -8.66 14.67 -4.00
N GLY A 67 -9.39 13.54 -3.96
CA GLY A 67 -9.64 12.70 -5.13
C GLY A 67 -8.58 11.62 -5.37
N GLU A 68 -7.75 11.34 -4.38
CA GLU A 68 -6.73 10.29 -4.39
C GLU A 68 -7.29 8.97 -3.82
N VAL A 69 -6.52 7.88 -3.98
CA VAL A 69 -6.79 6.63 -3.26
C VAL A 69 -6.61 6.86 -1.75
N PRO A 70 -7.57 6.47 -0.88
CA PRO A 70 -7.57 6.82 0.54
C PRO A 70 -6.54 6.05 1.36
N ILE A 71 -5.27 6.45 1.25
CA ILE A 71 -4.15 5.87 1.99
C ILE A 71 -3.41 7.00 2.70
N GLY A 72 -3.19 6.82 4.00
CA GLY A 72 -2.40 7.70 4.85
C GLY A 72 -1.41 6.87 5.65
N ALA A 73 -0.23 7.43 5.94
CA ALA A 73 0.86 6.77 6.64
C ALA A 73 1.50 7.72 7.65
N VAL A 74 1.95 7.18 8.78
CA VAL A 74 2.67 7.89 9.82
C VAL A 74 3.91 7.08 10.21
N LEU A 75 5.05 7.76 10.38
CA LEU A 75 6.30 7.18 10.84
C LEU A 75 6.47 7.57 12.29
N VAL A 76 6.66 6.57 13.14
CA VAL A 76 6.73 6.77 14.58
C VAL A 76 8.08 6.27 15.08
N ASP A 77 8.71 7.06 15.92
CA ASP A 77 9.87 6.62 16.70
C ASP A 77 9.42 5.61 17.76
N ALA A 78 9.94 4.39 17.70
CA ALA A 78 9.49 3.29 18.55
C ALA A 78 9.81 3.50 20.04
N GLU A 79 10.85 4.27 20.38
CA GLU A 79 11.27 4.49 21.77
C GLU A 79 10.48 5.63 22.42
N THR A 80 10.20 6.68 21.65
CA THR A 80 9.57 7.92 22.15
C THR A 80 8.10 8.05 21.80
N SER A 81 7.55 7.18 20.94
CA SER A 81 6.18 7.26 20.39
C SER A 81 5.87 8.56 19.65
N THR A 82 6.92 9.29 19.23
CA THR A 82 6.84 10.57 18.53
C THR A 82 6.62 10.34 17.05
N VAL A 83 5.71 11.09 16.43
CA VAL A 83 5.55 11.08 14.97
C VAL A 83 6.71 11.84 14.34
N ILE A 84 7.50 11.14 13.52
CA ILE A 84 8.63 11.69 12.76
C ILE A 84 8.13 12.31 11.46
N CYS A 85 7.24 11.60 10.75
CA CYS A 85 6.75 11.99 9.43
C CYS A 85 5.31 11.52 9.21
N GLU A 86 4.58 12.24 8.36
CA GLU A 86 3.21 11.97 7.97
C GLU A 86 3.06 12.17 6.46
N ALA A 87 2.38 11.24 5.79
CA ALA A 87 2.14 11.35 4.36
C ALA A 87 0.80 10.76 3.95
N ARG A 88 0.38 11.10 2.74
CA ARG A 88 -0.83 10.57 2.09
C ARG A 88 -0.53 10.24 0.63
N ASN A 89 -1.34 9.37 0.03
CA ASN A 89 -1.19 9.05 -1.39
C ASN A 89 -1.36 10.31 -2.25
N THR A 90 -0.49 10.46 -3.25
CA THR A 90 -0.52 11.58 -4.21
C THR A 90 -0.32 11.10 -5.65
N CYS A 91 -0.59 9.81 -5.93
CA CYS A 91 -0.30 9.20 -7.23
C CYS A 91 -1.01 9.91 -8.39
N GLU A 92 -2.30 10.23 -8.22
CA GLU A 92 -3.10 10.83 -9.29
C GLU A 92 -2.68 12.27 -9.56
N HIS A 93 -2.36 13.04 -8.51
CA HIS A 93 -1.94 14.44 -8.67
C HIS A 93 -0.49 14.58 -9.15
N SER A 94 0.42 13.73 -8.66
CA SER A 94 1.83 13.78 -9.06
C SER A 94 2.08 13.19 -10.45
N GLY A 95 1.19 12.31 -10.92
CA GLY A 95 1.41 11.50 -12.12
C GLY A 95 2.49 10.43 -11.93
N ASP A 96 2.96 10.22 -10.70
CA ASP A 96 3.93 9.20 -10.34
C ASP A 96 3.23 8.01 -9.68
N PRO A 97 3.20 6.83 -10.32
CA PRO A 97 2.58 5.64 -9.75
C PRO A 97 3.30 5.12 -8.49
N THR A 98 4.45 5.69 -8.12
CA THR A 98 5.21 5.35 -6.92
C THR A 98 4.99 6.30 -5.75
N ALA A 99 4.26 7.42 -5.94
CA ALA A 99 3.95 8.42 -4.92
C ALA A 99 2.87 7.95 -3.91
N HIS A 100 3.07 6.74 -3.41
CA HIS A 100 2.33 6.13 -2.31
C HIS A 100 2.68 6.83 -1.00
N ALA A 101 1.75 6.80 -0.04
CA ALA A 101 1.96 7.42 1.27
C ALA A 101 3.24 6.90 1.95
N GLU A 102 3.50 5.59 1.87
CA GLU A 102 4.68 4.96 2.47
C GLU A 102 5.99 5.39 1.80
N MET A 103 5.97 5.60 0.48
CA MET A 103 7.17 5.99 -0.27
C MET A 103 7.52 7.45 -0.02
N THR A 104 6.53 8.34 -0.10
CA THR A 104 6.70 9.77 0.22
C THR A 104 7.23 9.93 1.65
N LEU A 105 6.70 9.16 2.59
CA LEU A 105 7.08 9.23 3.99
C LEU A 105 8.54 8.86 4.29
N ILE A 106 9.18 8.02 3.48
CA ILE A 106 10.61 7.66 3.64
C ILE A 106 11.52 8.67 2.90
N GLN A 107 10.96 9.47 1.99
CA GLN A 107 11.70 10.45 1.19
C GLN A 107 11.80 11.83 1.83
N GLU A 108 10.84 12.20 2.68
CA GLU A 108 10.81 13.44 3.49
C GLU A 108 11.72 13.33 4.73
#